data_AF-A0A1H6BV48-F1
#
_entry.id   AF-A0A1H6BV48-F1
#
_cell.length_a   1.000
_cell.length_b   1.000
_cell.length_c   1.000
_cell.angle_alpha   90.00
_cell.angle_beta   90.00
_cell.angle_gamma   90.00
#
_symmetry.space_group_name_H-M   'P 1'
#
loop_
_entity.id
_entity.type
_entity.pdbx_description
1 polymer ?
#
loop_
_entity_poly.entity_id
_entity_poly.type
_entity_poly.pdbx_seq_one_letter_code
_entity_poly.pdbx_strand_id
1 'polypeptide(L)'
;MVRDGERFKRRELGANDHIPAGFENSGKDPETGKVVGWMRVGDGPEDRWHREARGGDTDGTYELLGPKIQGNPEHCEGHMLVPHGSISPGDEPPRDFDGMRAWLTGQDIEGLVFHHPDGRMAKIKLRDFGLKRPSLADAK
;
A
#
# COMPACT_ATOMS: atom_id res chain seq x y z
N MET A 1 -0.86 -10.07 1.92
CA MET A 1 -1.47 -10.65 3.13
C MET A 1 -0.73 -11.94 3.45
N VAL A 2 -0.63 -12.27 4.73
CA VAL A 2 -0.17 -13.56 5.23
C VAL A 2 -1.32 -14.14 6.05
N ARG A 3 -1.63 -15.41 5.85
CA ARG A 3 -2.67 -16.14 6.57
C ARG A 3 -2.26 -17.61 6.69
N ASP A 4 -2.25 -18.15 7.90
CA ASP A 4 -1.85 -19.53 8.19
C ASP A 4 -0.47 -19.90 7.58
N GLY A 5 0.48 -18.95 7.64
CA GLY A 5 1.82 -19.12 7.08
C GLY A 5 1.92 -19.02 5.56
N GLU A 6 0.82 -18.75 4.87
CA GLU A 6 0.78 -18.62 3.41
C GLU A 6 0.70 -17.16 2.96
N ARG A 7 1.41 -16.84 1.88
CA ARG A 7 1.45 -15.49 1.30
C ARG A 7 0.41 -15.33 0.20
N PHE A 8 -0.29 -14.20 0.23
CA PHE A 8 -1.28 -13.79 -0.76
C PHE A 8 -0.98 -12.39 -1.29
N LYS A 9 -1.09 -12.23 -2.61
CA LYS A 9 -1.01 -10.94 -3.31
C LYS A 9 -2.39 -10.35 -3.52
N ARG A 10 -2.51 -9.03 -3.39
CA ARG A 10 -3.76 -8.32 -3.68
C ARG A 10 -3.96 -8.26 -5.19
N ARG A 11 -5.19 -8.49 -5.66
CA ARG A 11 -5.57 -8.39 -7.06
C ARG A 11 -6.85 -7.60 -7.20
N GLU A 12 -6.85 -6.67 -8.14
CA GLU A 12 -8.01 -5.90 -8.56
C GLU A 12 -8.45 -6.39 -9.92
N LEU A 13 -9.76 -6.57 -10.11
CA LEU A 13 -10.39 -7.01 -11.33
C LEU A 13 -11.38 -5.94 -11.77
N GLY A 14 -11.35 -5.59 -13.05
CA GLY A 14 -12.38 -4.77 -13.69
C GLY A 14 -13.74 -5.47 -13.67
N ALA A 15 -14.81 -4.70 -13.90
CA ALA A 15 -16.18 -5.20 -13.82
C ALA A 15 -16.47 -6.39 -14.77
N ASN A 16 -15.72 -6.50 -15.87
CA ASN A 16 -15.88 -7.55 -16.90
C ASN A 16 -14.68 -8.50 -16.98
N ASP A 17 -13.74 -8.42 -16.03
CA ASP A 17 -12.57 -9.28 -16.05
C ASP A 17 -12.92 -10.72 -15.65
N HIS A 18 -12.23 -11.68 -16.27
CA HIS A 18 -12.32 -13.08 -15.87
C HIS A 18 -11.75 -13.25 -14.46
N ILE A 19 -12.54 -13.81 -13.54
CA ILE A 19 -12.11 -14.16 -12.18
C ILE A 19 -11.15 -15.36 -12.24
N PRO A 20 -9.85 -15.18 -11.93
CA PRO A 20 -8.90 -16.29 -11.98
C PRO A 20 -9.24 -17.38 -10.95
N ALA A 21 -8.88 -18.62 -11.24
CA ALA A 21 -8.98 -19.71 -10.28
C ALA A 21 -8.18 -19.38 -9.01
N GLY A 22 -8.78 -19.63 -7.83
CA GLY A 22 -8.17 -19.33 -6.54
C GLY A 22 -8.21 -17.86 -6.13
N PHE A 23 -8.98 -17.01 -6.82
CA PHE A 23 -9.25 -15.63 -6.38
C PHE A 23 -10.24 -15.60 -5.21
N GLU A 24 -9.81 -14.99 -4.12
CA GLU A 24 -10.61 -14.77 -2.91
C GLU A 24 -11.14 -13.34 -2.91
N ASN A 25 -12.44 -13.17 -3.20
CA ASN A 25 -13.08 -11.87 -3.18
C ASN A 25 -13.09 -11.28 -1.76
N SER A 26 -12.67 -10.02 -1.64
CA SER A 26 -12.65 -9.26 -0.38
C SER A 26 -13.50 -7.98 -0.42
N GLY A 27 -14.09 -7.64 -1.58
CA GLY A 27 -14.97 -6.50 -1.71
C GLY A 27 -15.21 -6.06 -3.14
N LYS A 28 -16.21 -5.21 -3.31
CA LYS A 28 -16.52 -4.53 -4.56
C LYS A 28 -16.60 -3.03 -4.31
N ASP A 29 -15.92 -2.25 -5.14
CA ASP A 29 -16.05 -0.80 -5.16
C ASP A 29 -17.37 -0.44 -5.87
N PRO A 30 -18.33 0.20 -5.17
CA PRO A 30 -19.62 0.56 -5.78
C PRO A 30 -19.51 1.69 -6.81
N GLU A 31 -18.49 2.54 -6.73
CA GLU A 31 -18.29 3.66 -7.64
C GLU A 31 -17.67 3.19 -8.97
N THR A 32 -16.61 2.39 -8.88
CA THR A 32 -15.89 1.91 -10.08
C THR A 32 -16.36 0.55 -10.58
N GLY A 33 -17.15 -0.18 -9.80
CA GLY A 33 -17.61 -1.54 -10.08
C GLY A 33 -16.53 -2.61 -9.96
N LYS A 34 -15.30 -2.23 -9.59
CA LYS A 34 -14.15 -3.13 -9.50
C LYS A 34 -14.28 -4.08 -8.33
N VAL A 35 -13.77 -5.30 -8.52
CA VAL A 35 -13.69 -6.32 -7.47
C VAL A 35 -12.26 -6.40 -6.97
N VAL A 36 -12.08 -6.39 -5.66
CA VAL A 36 -10.78 -6.53 -5.01
C VAL A 36 -10.73 -7.83 -4.25
N GLY A 37 -9.57 -8.48 -4.28
CA GLY A 37 -9.40 -9.77 -3.64
C GLY A 37 -7.96 -10.15 -3.47
N TRP A 38 -7.78 -11.39 -3.06
CA TRP A 38 -6.49 -12.00 -2.79
C TRP A 38 -6.29 -13.19 -3.71
N MET A 39 -5.05 -13.42 -4.11
CA MET A 39 -4.64 -14.68 -4.71
C MET A 39 -3.40 -15.18 -3.98
N ARG A 40 -3.27 -16.49 -3.87
CA ARG A 40 -2.02 -17.10 -3.39
C ARG A 40 -0.85 -16.63 -4.26
N VAL A 41 0.27 -16.36 -3.62
CA VAL A 41 1.55 -16.16 -4.30
C VAL A 41 1.95 -17.49 -4.91
N GLY A 42 1.98 -17.57 -6.24
CA GLY A 42 2.38 -18.75 -6.99
C GLY A 42 3.88 -18.77 -7.25
N ASP A 43 4.31 -19.67 -8.14
CA ASP A 43 5.72 -19.86 -8.52
C ASP A 43 6.14 -19.10 -9.80
N GLY A 44 5.17 -18.47 -10.48
CA GLY A 44 5.40 -17.71 -11.70
C GLY A 44 6.32 -16.49 -11.51
N PRO A 45 6.92 -15.97 -12.60
CA PRO A 45 7.81 -14.80 -12.57
C PRO A 45 7.13 -13.52 -12.10
N GLU A 46 5.80 -13.40 -12.25
CA GLU A 46 5.00 -12.28 -11.75
C GLU A 46 5.01 -12.16 -10.22
N ASP A 47 5.30 -13.26 -9.53
CA ASP A 47 5.24 -13.39 -8.08
C ASP A 47 6.60 -13.44 -7.40
N ARG A 48 7.68 -13.41 -8.19
CA ARG A 48 9.05 -13.54 -7.68
C ARG A 48 9.36 -12.58 -6.55
N TRP A 49 8.93 -11.32 -6.63
CA TRP A 49 9.21 -10.31 -5.60
C TRP A 49 8.42 -10.55 -4.30
N HIS A 50 7.24 -11.14 -4.37
CA HIS A 50 6.49 -11.55 -3.18
C HIS A 50 7.18 -12.73 -2.47
N ARG A 51 7.85 -13.61 -3.22
CA ARG A 51 8.62 -14.73 -2.66
C ARG A 51 9.96 -14.28 -2.09
N GLU A 52 10.67 -13.38 -2.79
CA GLU A 52 11.96 -12.84 -2.35
C GLU A 52 11.86 -11.90 -1.15
N ALA A 53 10.69 -11.29 -0.92
CA ALA A 53 10.50 -10.33 0.15
C ALA A 53 10.72 -10.94 1.54
N ARG A 54 11.49 -10.24 2.38
CA ARG A 54 11.67 -10.57 3.81
C ARG A 54 10.47 -10.12 4.64
N GLY A 55 10.29 -10.70 5.83
CA GLY A 55 9.18 -10.40 6.74
C GLY A 55 7.89 -11.16 6.41
N GLY A 56 6.77 -10.73 6.98
CA GLY A 56 5.50 -11.45 6.82
C GLY A 56 5.47 -12.79 7.57
N ASP A 57 6.07 -12.83 8.76
CA ASP A 57 6.18 -14.04 9.59
C ASP A 57 4.93 -14.31 10.44
N THR A 58 4.01 -13.34 10.49
CA THR A 58 2.74 -13.43 11.21
C THR A 58 1.57 -13.16 10.28
N ASP A 59 0.38 -13.58 10.68
CA ASP A 59 -0.82 -13.28 9.94
C ASP A 59 -1.13 -11.77 9.94
N GLY A 60 -1.61 -11.28 8.79
CA GLY A 60 -1.91 -9.86 8.63
C GLY A 60 -1.86 -9.38 7.18
N THR A 61 -2.09 -8.08 7.00
CA THR A 61 -1.93 -7.42 5.69
C THR A 61 -0.63 -6.67 5.65
N TYR A 62 0.06 -6.74 4.51
CA TYR A 62 1.41 -6.21 4.33
C TYR A 62 1.49 -5.46 3.01
N GLU A 63 2.24 -4.37 3.02
CA GLU A 63 2.67 -3.67 1.82
C GLU A 63 3.96 -4.32 1.31
N LEU A 64 4.02 -4.59 0.01
CA LEU A 64 5.25 -5.08 -0.62
C LEU A 64 6.08 -3.88 -1.05
N LEU A 65 7.28 -3.75 -0.49
CA LEU A 65 8.23 -2.70 -0.83
C LEU A 65 9.47 -3.31 -1.51
N GLY A 66 10.24 -2.49 -2.22
CA GLY A 66 11.57 -2.86 -2.67
C GLY A 66 12.03 -2.26 -4.00
N PRO A 67 13.28 -2.53 -4.41
CA PRO A 67 13.94 -1.96 -5.58
C PRO A 67 13.19 -2.10 -6.92
N LYS A 68 12.36 -3.14 -7.05
CA LYS A 68 11.58 -3.45 -8.25
C LYS A 68 10.09 -3.19 -8.11
N ILE A 69 9.68 -2.51 -7.03
CA ILE A 69 8.29 -2.21 -6.73
C ILE A 69 8.06 -0.70 -6.86
N GLN A 70 7.22 -0.31 -7.82
CA GLN A 70 6.77 1.08 -8.04
C GLN A 70 7.88 2.15 -8.06
N GLY A 71 9.09 1.80 -8.51
CA GLY A 71 10.22 2.73 -8.57
C GLY A 71 10.99 2.92 -7.25
N ASN A 72 10.72 2.09 -6.23
CA ASN A 72 11.36 2.10 -4.91
C ASN A 72 11.30 3.45 -4.18
N PRO A 73 10.11 4.04 -4.00
CA PRO A 73 9.98 5.35 -3.36
C PRO A 73 10.43 5.34 -1.89
N GLU A 74 10.43 4.18 -1.23
CA GLU A 74 10.90 4.02 0.16
C GLU A 74 12.39 3.66 0.26
N HIS A 75 13.14 3.78 -0.85
CA HIS A 75 14.59 3.61 -0.90
C HIS A 75 15.11 2.30 -0.27
N CYS A 76 14.33 1.23 -0.33
CA CYS A 76 14.68 -0.05 0.26
C CYS A 76 15.85 -0.70 -0.48
N GLU A 77 16.78 -1.31 0.25
CA GLU A 77 17.90 -2.06 -0.34
C GLU A 77 17.46 -3.43 -0.90
N GLY A 78 16.36 -3.98 -0.38
CA GLY A 78 15.83 -5.27 -0.78
C GLY A 78 14.31 -5.31 -0.72
N HIS A 79 13.73 -6.43 -1.16
CA HIS A 79 12.29 -6.66 -1.09
C HIS A 79 11.85 -6.99 0.33
N MET A 80 10.76 -6.38 0.78
CA MET A 80 10.25 -6.59 2.14
C MET A 80 8.72 -6.46 2.21
N LEU A 81 8.12 -7.20 3.14
CA LEU A 81 6.72 -7.10 3.52
C LEU A 81 6.64 -6.29 4.82
N VAL A 82 6.11 -5.08 4.73
CA VAL A 82 5.90 -4.19 5.89
C VAL A 82 4.45 -4.29 6.34
N PRO A 83 4.15 -4.57 7.62
CA PRO A 83 2.77 -4.64 8.09
C PRO A 83 2.04 -3.32 7.84
N HIS A 84 0.80 -3.38 7.35
CA HIS A 84 -0.02 -2.17 7.25
C HIS A 84 -0.26 -1.56 8.64
N GLY A 85 -0.14 -0.24 8.74
CA GLY A 85 -0.35 0.48 9.99
C GLY A 85 0.80 0.39 10.99
N SER A 86 1.92 -0.26 10.66
CA SER A 86 3.10 -0.30 11.56
C SER A 86 3.88 1.01 11.62
N ILE A 87 3.59 1.95 10.72
CA ILE A 87 4.23 3.26 10.65
C ILE A 87 3.16 4.31 10.93
N SER A 88 3.36 5.09 11.98
CA SER A 88 2.53 6.23 12.35
C SER A 88 3.35 7.51 12.27
N PRO A 89 2.72 8.66 11.97
CA PRO A 89 3.42 9.94 12.04
C PRO A 89 3.88 10.20 13.49
N GLY A 90 5.01 10.90 13.64
CA GLY A 90 5.56 11.22 14.96
C GLY A 90 4.68 12.21 15.75
N ASP A 91 4.08 13.16 15.03
CA ASP A 91 3.12 14.13 15.58
C ASP A 91 1.74 13.96 14.93
N GLU A 92 0.68 14.30 15.67
CA GLU A 92 -0.70 14.23 15.15
C GLU A 92 -0.88 15.21 13.97
N PRO A 93 -1.27 14.73 12.78
CA PRO A 93 -1.51 15.60 11.64
C PRO A 93 -2.71 16.53 11.87
N PRO A 94 -2.61 17.81 11.48
CA PRO A 94 -3.74 18.75 11.56
C PRO A 94 -4.94 18.25 10.73
N ARG A 95 -6.16 18.63 11.14
CA ARG A 95 -7.41 18.14 10.52
C ARG A 95 -8.09 19.14 9.58
N ASP A 96 -7.49 20.32 9.39
CA ASP A 96 -7.89 21.31 8.41
C ASP A 96 -7.02 21.24 7.14
N PHE A 97 -7.55 21.77 6.03
CA PHE A 97 -6.94 21.63 4.70
C PHE A 97 -5.56 22.29 4.60
N ASP A 98 -5.43 23.53 5.08
CA ASP A 98 -4.19 24.31 4.96
C ASP A 98 -3.10 23.74 5.87
N GLY A 99 -3.46 23.37 7.11
CA GLY A 99 -2.58 22.68 8.03
C GLY A 99 -2.10 21.35 7.45
N MET A 100 -2.99 20.53 6.88
CA MET A 100 -2.63 19.23 6.28
C MET A 100 -1.66 19.41 5.12
N ARG A 101 -1.91 20.39 4.26
CA ARG A 101 -1.02 20.72 3.14
C ARG A 101 0.36 21.13 3.63
N ALA A 102 0.41 21.99 4.64
CA ALA A 102 1.67 22.44 5.24
C ALA A 102 2.42 21.27 5.87
N TRP A 103 1.73 20.40 6.60
CA TRP A 103 2.32 19.22 7.26
C TRP A 103 2.92 18.21 6.26
N LEU A 104 2.25 17.99 5.13
CA LEU A 104 2.73 17.09 4.06
C LEU A 104 3.86 17.70 3.20
N THR A 105 4.07 19.01 3.27
CA THR A 105 5.10 19.67 2.45
C THR A 105 6.50 19.24 2.90
N GLY A 106 7.29 18.72 1.97
CA GLY A 106 8.65 18.25 2.23
C GLY A 106 8.74 16.86 2.87
N GLN A 107 7.62 16.22 3.17
CA GLN A 107 7.60 14.84 3.66
C GLN A 107 7.96 13.87 2.54
N ASP A 108 8.82 12.89 2.85
CA ASP A 108 9.13 11.79 1.94
C ASP A 108 8.21 10.58 2.22
N ILE A 109 6.91 10.76 1.93
CA ILE A 109 5.88 9.73 2.04
C ILE A 109 4.89 9.88 0.87
N GLU A 110 4.08 8.85 0.57
CA GLU A 110 2.99 9.00 -0.41
C GLU A 110 1.84 9.88 0.14
N GLY A 111 1.52 9.72 1.41
CA GLY A 111 0.38 10.33 2.06
C GLY A 111 0.05 9.71 3.42
N LEU A 112 -1.16 9.99 3.91
CA LEU A 112 -1.69 9.49 5.17
C LEU A 112 -2.98 8.71 4.95
N VAL A 113 -3.22 7.75 5.85
CA VAL A 113 -4.50 7.05 5.99
C VAL A 113 -5.04 7.32 7.39
N PHE A 114 -6.26 7.83 7.47
CA PHE A 114 -7.00 8.06 8.70
C PHE A 114 -7.95 6.89 8.94
N HIS A 115 -7.93 6.35 10.14
CA HIS A 115 -8.86 5.32 10.60
C HIS A 115 -9.85 5.94 11.59
N HIS A 116 -11.14 5.79 11.32
CA HIS A 116 -12.19 6.17 12.26
C HIS A 116 -12.56 4.94 13.14
N PRO A 117 -12.90 5.11 14.42
CA PRO A 117 -13.25 3.99 15.31
C PRO A 117 -14.40 3.10 14.82
N ASP A 118 -15.29 3.61 13.96
CA ASP A 118 -16.38 2.84 13.32
C ASP A 118 -15.95 2.02 12.09
N GLY A 119 -14.65 2.00 11.77
CA GLY A 119 -14.08 1.25 10.66
C GLY A 119 -13.99 2.02 9.34
N ARG A 120 -14.53 3.25 9.25
CA ARG A 120 -14.30 4.10 8.07
C ARG A 120 -12.83 4.45 7.93
N MET A 121 -12.38 4.56 6.69
CA MET A 121 -11.04 5.02 6.36
C MET A 121 -11.11 6.17 5.36
N ALA A 122 -10.17 7.11 5.48
CA ALA A 122 -9.93 8.17 4.50
C ALA A 122 -8.45 8.23 4.20
N LYS A 123 -8.07 8.62 2.97
CA LYS A 123 -6.67 8.81 2.60
C LYS A 123 -6.48 10.16 1.94
N ILE A 124 -5.31 10.74 2.14
CA ILE A 124 -4.87 11.97 1.48
C ILE A 124 -3.42 11.77 1.03
N LYS A 125 -3.12 12.14 -0.22
CA LYS A 125 -1.79 11.99 -0.81
C LYS A 125 -1.17 13.34 -1.10
N LEU A 126 0.16 13.41 -1.16
CA LEU A 126 0.89 14.63 -1.54
C LEU A 126 0.38 15.20 -2.87
N ARG A 127 0.16 14.33 -3.86
CA ARG A 127 -0.33 14.71 -5.19
C ARG A 127 -1.71 15.37 -5.17
N ASP A 128 -2.54 15.08 -4.16
CA ASP A 128 -3.88 15.67 -4.04
C ASP A 128 -3.78 17.18 -3.71
N PHE A 129 -2.63 17.63 -3.19
CA PHE A 129 -2.27 19.04 -3.00
C PHE A 129 -1.33 19.59 -4.09
N GLY A 130 -1.05 18.82 -5.15
CA GLY A 130 -0.05 19.15 -6.16
C GLY A 130 1.40 19.09 -5.65
N LEU A 131 1.65 18.46 -4.50
CA LEU A 131 2.98 18.26 -3.94
C LEU A 131 3.65 17.01 -4.53
N LYS A 132 4.98 16.98 -4.49
CA LYS A 132 5.81 15.83 -4.87
C LYS A 132 6.67 15.41 -3.68
N ARG A 133 7.03 14.14 -3.63
CA ARG A 133 8.08 13.67 -2.72
C ARG A 133 9.39 14.42 -3.06
N PRO A 134 10.22 14.78 -2.07
CA PRO A 134 11.55 15.29 -2.33
C PRO A 134 12.33 14.31 -3.21
N SER A 135 13.03 14.79 -4.23
CA SER A 135 13.96 13.92 -4.94
C SER A 135 15.24 13.77 -4.12
N LEU A 136 15.97 12.67 -4.30
CA LEU A 136 17.31 12.51 -3.72
C LEU A 136 18.28 13.63 -4.15
N ALA A 137 17.99 14.35 -5.24
CA ALA A 137 18.77 15.51 -5.68
C ALA A 137 18.45 16.79 -4.88
N ASP A 138 17.28 16.85 -4.24
CA ASP A 138 16.82 18.01 -3.45
C ASP A 138 17.34 17.97 -2.00
N ALA A 139 17.94 16.85 -1.57
CA ALA A 139 18.49 16.66 -0.22
C ALA A 139 19.93 17.24 -0.04
N LYS A 140 20.32 18.22 -0.87
CA LYS A 140 21.67 18.79 -0.94
C LYS A 140 21.76 20.21 -0.43
#